data_AF-A0A194WD73-F1
#
_entry.id   AF-A0A194WD73-F1
#
_cell.length_a   1.000
_cell.length_b   1.000
_cell.length_c   1.000
_cell.angle_alpha   90.00
_cell.angle_beta   90.00
_cell.angle_gamma   90.00
#
_symmetry.space_group_name_H-M   'P 1'
#
loop_
_entity.id
_entity.type
_entity.pdbx_description
1 polymer ?
#
loop_
_entity_poly.entity_id
_entity_poly.type
_entity_poly.pdbx_seq_one_letter_code
_entity_poly.pdbx_strand_id
1 'polypeptide(L)'
;MTTPLDDDATTASLDSAEHDVIDVSMAPAVVVWTGDDDQPRFLSHSPLNHNHVTLDIQLDSESHTAFFKITANVAFKGKRNKSNIFLFVYPERIQSLAVVDEEDDSVSAPDRLGTGTYSLRFTLATPCALVVPKDGFVPKDSVARSTLESLQALAAKTSFQVNIPCDTLPKDRLAALCIEASSRGCLKTMPGTDNLAKLYGGKGAMMIEYDAAGNSEVLPTEERVETTARVAPRGSSGKGRGDIQDPKAHPSETVDSPPSYDELGLGNSPPTRPPVKKRRRLDSEATAGDASQSRARLEEICRQGFGNIGRRLDRIEQRLDDMGSRLDRVEQRISMGISQEDVVGEQRSSEQDKQQRDELGQRIDCVEERMASVEEKLETGLSELTDAIDYQIADAKHDLEHTVLVCVEDEMGMAQSQFEDFVRDEVRNVGEDIEETVKEKLINALS
;
A
#
# COMPACT_ATOMS: atom_id res chain seq x y z
N MET A 1 34.11 -13.11 66.58
CA MET A 1 32.72 -13.26 67.05
C MET A 1 31.88 -12.38 66.13
N THR A 2 31.12 -12.92 65.17
CA THR A 2 29.72 -13.41 65.35
C THR A 2 28.86 -12.31 65.98
N THR A 3 27.85 -11.71 65.35
CA THR A 3 26.85 -12.14 64.30
C THR A 3 26.02 -10.88 63.89
N PRO A 4 24.96 -10.93 63.05
CA PRO A 4 24.60 -11.82 61.92
C PRO A 4 24.18 -11.02 60.64
N LEU A 5 23.54 -11.73 59.70
CA LEU A 5 22.82 -11.26 58.51
C LEU A 5 21.67 -10.28 58.84
N ASP A 6 21.36 -9.42 57.86
CA ASP A 6 19.99 -9.01 57.53
C ASP A 6 19.76 -9.29 56.03
N ASP A 7 18.84 -10.22 55.72
CA ASP A 7 18.27 -10.41 54.38
C ASP A 7 16.95 -9.63 54.31
N ASP A 8 16.90 -8.53 53.57
CA ASP A 8 15.73 -8.19 52.74
C ASP A 8 16.13 -7.19 51.64
N ALA A 9 16.33 -7.73 50.44
CA ALA A 9 16.33 -6.96 49.21
C ALA A 9 15.55 -7.77 48.18
N THR A 10 14.23 -7.88 48.39
CA THR A 10 13.28 -8.37 47.40
C THR A 10 13.21 -7.40 46.21
N THR A 11 14.25 -7.37 45.38
CA THR A 11 14.28 -6.60 44.13
C THR A 11 13.47 -7.32 43.07
N ALA A 12 12.46 -6.65 42.54
CA ALA A 12 11.61 -7.16 41.48
C ALA A 12 12.44 -7.66 40.28
N SER A 13 12.31 -8.95 39.98
CA SER A 13 12.82 -9.60 38.78
C SER A 13 11.63 -10.18 38.01
N LEU A 14 10.85 -9.26 37.45
CA LEU A 14 9.74 -9.49 36.54
C LEU A 14 9.80 -8.32 35.54
N ASP A 15 10.40 -8.59 34.37
CA ASP A 15 10.23 -7.88 33.06
C ASP A 15 11.41 -8.09 32.08
N SER A 16 12.50 -8.78 32.44
CA SER A 16 13.58 -9.06 31.48
C SER A 16 13.25 -10.10 30.39
N ALA A 17 12.11 -10.82 30.48
CA ALA A 17 11.80 -11.96 29.61
C ALA A 17 11.23 -11.58 28.22
N GLU A 18 10.66 -10.38 28.05
CA GLU A 18 10.08 -9.97 26.75
C GLU A 18 11.14 -9.48 25.73
N HIS A 19 12.42 -9.49 26.09
CA HIS A 19 13.51 -9.02 25.23
C HIS A 19 14.31 -10.13 24.53
N ASP A 20 13.97 -11.40 24.72
CA ASP A 20 14.72 -12.53 24.15
C ASP A 20 13.95 -13.31 23.07
N VAL A 21 12.70 -12.93 22.77
CA VAL A 21 11.89 -13.54 21.70
C VAL A 21 11.57 -12.52 20.60
N ILE A 22 11.61 -12.95 19.34
CA ILE A 22 11.10 -12.20 18.18
C ILE A 22 10.18 -13.14 17.40
N ASP A 23 8.91 -12.76 17.26
CA ASP A 23 7.95 -13.45 16.38
C ASP A 23 7.32 -12.42 15.43
N VAL A 24 7.79 -12.42 14.19
CA VAL A 24 7.21 -11.69 13.07
C VAL A 24 6.52 -12.71 12.19
N SER A 25 5.22 -12.58 11.97
CA SER A 25 4.48 -13.45 11.06
C SER A 25 3.80 -12.67 9.95
N MET A 26 3.85 -13.22 8.73
CA MET A 26 3.15 -12.71 7.55
C MET A 26 3.45 -11.24 7.19
N ALA A 27 4.59 -10.68 7.60
CA ALA A 27 4.95 -9.30 7.27
C ALA A 27 5.13 -9.14 5.74
N PRO A 28 4.50 -8.15 5.08
CA PRO A 28 4.60 -7.99 3.63
C PRO A 28 6.05 -7.65 3.24
N ALA A 29 6.54 -8.27 2.17
CA ALA A 29 7.97 -8.19 1.83
C ALA A 29 8.22 -7.90 0.34
N VAL A 30 9.38 -7.30 0.06
CA VAL A 30 9.97 -7.19 -1.28
C VAL A 30 11.36 -7.80 -1.26
N VAL A 31 11.50 -8.98 -1.87
CA VAL A 31 12.78 -9.68 -2.00
C VAL A 31 13.47 -9.22 -3.29
N VAL A 32 14.77 -8.92 -3.21
CA VAL A 32 15.61 -8.46 -4.33
C VAL A 32 16.88 -9.30 -4.39
N TRP A 33 17.27 -9.75 -5.58
CA TRP A 33 18.51 -10.50 -5.79
C TRP A 33 19.09 -10.24 -7.18
N THR A 34 20.37 -10.54 -7.36
CA THR A 34 21.03 -10.45 -8.66
C THR A 34 20.74 -11.71 -9.49
N GLY A 35 20.19 -11.54 -10.69
CA GLY A 35 19.98 -12.60 -11.66
C GLY A 35 21.28 -13.17 -12.22
N ASP A 36 21.20 -14.13 -13.14
CA ASP A 36 22.37 -14.67 -13.85
C ASP A 36 22.87 -13.76 -14.98
N ASP A 37 22.11 -12.68 -15.22
CA ASP A 37 22.30 -11.59 -16.18
C ASP A 37 22.89 -10.33 -15.51
N ASP A 38 23.36 -10.44 -14.26
CA ASP A 38 23.78 -9.36 -13.37
C ASP A 38 22.71 -8.26 -13.15
N GLN A 39 21.45 -8.50 -13.54
CA GLN A 39 20.35 -7.56 -13.35
C GLN A 39 19.62 -7.78 -12.02
N PRO A 40 19.13 -6.71 -11.35
CA PRO A 40 18.29 -6.85 -10.16
C PRO A 40 16.93 -7.45 -10.53
N ARG A 41 16.59 -8.57 -9.88
CA ARG A 41 15.28 -9.23 -9.96
C ARG A 41 14.55 -9.07 -8.64
N PHE A 42 13.22 -9.05 -8.68
CA PHE A 42 12.39 -8.78 -7.51
C PHE A 42 11.15 -9.69 -7.42
N LEU A 43 10.77 -10.02 -6.18
CA LEU A 43 9.51 -10.63 -5.79
C LEU A 43 8.86 -9.72 -4.75
N SER A 44 7.79 -9.03 -5.13
CA SER A 44 7.13 -8.04 -4.28
C SER A 44 5.72 -8.44 -3.93
N HIS A 45 5.33 -8.20 -2.68
CA HIS A 45 3.94 -8.08 -2.29
C HIS A 45 3.20 -7.09 -3.22
N SER A 46 1.97 -7.41 -3.62
CA SER A 46 1.10 -6.54 -4.39
C SER A 46 -0.36 -6.83 -4.04
N PRO A 47 -1.04 -5.93 -3.30
CA PRO A 47 -2.43 -6.13 -2.92
C PRO A 47 -3.36 -6.10 -4.15
N LEU A 48 -3.01 -5.33 -5.18
CA LEU A 48 -3.77 -5.20 -6.43
C LEU A 48 -3.89 -6.50 -7.23
N ASN A 49 -2.85 -7.36 -7.20
CA ASN A 49 -2.82 -8.61 -7.97
C ASN A 49 -3.06 -9.85 -7.08
N HIS A 50 -3.45 -9.64 -5.81
CA HIS A 50 -3.49 -10.67 -4.77
C HIS A 50 -2.22 -11.52 -4.70
N ASN A 51 -1.06 -10.92 -4.98
CA ASN A 51 0.25 -11.58 -4.92
C ASN A 51 0.86 -11.25 -3.56
N HIS A 52 0.79 -12.21 -2.64
CA HIS A 52 1.26 -12.06 -1.28
C HIS A 52 2.66 -12.67 -1.20
N VAL A 53 3.67 -11.80 -1.19
CA VAL A 53 5.02 -12.14 -0.73
C VAL A 53 5.12 -11.65 0.71
N THR A 54 5.46 -12.55 1.63
CA THR A 54 5.61 -12.24 3.06
C THR A 54 6.86 -12.86 3.65
N LEU A 55 7.34 -12.28 4.75
CA LEU A 55 8.40 -12.81 5.59
C LEU A 55 7.82 -13.18 6.96
N ASP A 56 8.22 -14.34 7.46
CA ASP A 56 8.10 -14.71 8.86
C ASP A 56 9.51 -14.87 9.45
N ILE A 57 9.73 -14.31 10.63
CA ILE A 57 10.97 -14.41 11.42
C ILE A 57 10.58 -14.91 12.80
N GLN A 58 11.17 -16.03 13.21
CA GLN A 58 11.05 -16.54 14.58
C GLN A 58 12.46 -16.64 15.16
N LEU A 59 12.68 -16.05 16.32
CA LEU A 59 13.90 -16.14 17.12
C LEU A 59 13.50 -16.36 18.58
N ASP A 60 14.13 -17.32 19.21
CA ASP A 60 14.14 -17.52 20.65
C ASP A 60 15.62 -17.58 21.07
N SER A 61 16.09 -16.49 21.69
CA SER A 61 17.47 -16.34 22.14
C SER A 61 17.77 -17.17 23.39
N GLU A 62 16.77 -17.65 24.14
CA GLU A 62 16.99 -18.54 25.30
C GLU A 62 17.31 -19.97 24.83
N SER A 63 16.56 -20.48 23.86
CA SER A 63 16.86 -21.79 23.25
C SER A 63 17.95 -21.74 22.17
N HIS A 64 18.39 -20.52 21.79
CA HIS A 64 19.20 -20.24 20.60
C HIS A 64 18.61 -20.90 19.34
N THR A 65 17.30 -20.78 19.15
CA THR A 65 16.64 -21.28 17.94
C THR A 65 16.05 -20.17 17.10
N ALA A 66 16.07 -20.37 15.78
CA ALA A 66 15.47 -19.45 14.83
C ALA A 66 14.88 -20.18 13.62
N PHE A 67 13.99 -19.49 12.94
CA PHE A 67 13.44 -19.91 11.66
C PHE A 67 13.04 -18.70 10.82
N PHE A 68 13.46 -18.68 9.56
CA PHE A 68 13.14 -17.62 8.61
C PHE A 68 12.41 -18.25 7.42
N LYS A 69 11.25 -17.70 7.06
CA LYS A 69 10.39 -18.25 6.02
C LYS A 69 9.88 -17.12 5.13
N ILE A 70 10.27 -17.15 3.86
CA ILE A 70 9.66 -16.29 2.84
C ILE A 70 8.51 -17.10 2.21
N THR A 71 7.32 -16.53 2.18
CA THR A 71 6.12 -17.14 1.59
C THR A 71 5.72 -16.37 0.34
N ALA A 72 5.37 -17.06 -0.74
CA ALA A 72 4.84 -16.46 -1.96
C ALA A 72 3.69 -17.32 -2.52
N ASN A 73 2.56 -16.71 -2.87
CA ASN A 73 1.40 -17.46 -3.36
C ASN A 73 1.39 -17.63 -4.89
N VAL A 74 1.20 -18.87 -5.37
CA VAL A 74 1.25 -19.21 -6.80
C VAL A 74 -0.05 -19.92 -7.22
N ALA A 75 -0.62 -19.52 -8.37
CA ALA A 75 -1.80 -20.16 -8.93
C ALA A 75 -1.41 -21.44 -9.68
N PHE A 76 -2.07 -22.57 -9.38
CA PHE A 76 -1.81 -23.86 -10.01
C PHE A 76 -3.05 -24.37 -10.75
N LYS A 77 -2.84 -24.99 -11.91
CA LYS A 77 -3.89 -25.64 -12.72
C LYS A 77 -4.62 -26.68 -11.87
N GLY A 78 -5.95 -26.68 -11.92
CA GLY A 78 -6.79 -27.59 -11.13
C GLY A 78 -6.97 -27.23 -9.64
N LYS A 79 -6.36 -26.14 -9.14
CA LYS A 79 -6.61 -25.62 -7.78
C LYS A 79 -7.43 -24.32 -7.86
N ARG A 80 -8.51 -24.24 -7.07
CA ARG A 80 -9.36 -23.03 -6.99
C ARG A 80 -8.61 -21.84 -6.36
N ASN A 81 -7.75 -22.10 -5.37
CA ASN A 81 -6.99 -21.09 -4.64
C ASN A 81 -5.50 -21.14 -4.99
N LYS A 82 -4.83 -19.98 -4.95
CA LYS A 82 -3.35 -19.92 -4.97
C LYS A 82 -2.79 -20.74 -3.81
N SER A 83 -1.76 -21.53 -4.06
CA SER A 83 -1.04 -22.28 -3.01
C SER A 83 0.19 -21.49 -2.58
N ASN A 84 0.44 -21.43 -1.28
CA ASN A 84 1.64 -20.80 -0.72
C ASN A 84 2.86 -21.69 -0.99
N ILE A 85 3.85 -21.16 -1.69
CA ILE A 85 5.19 -21.75 -1.83
C ILE A 85 6.08 -21.09 -0.78
N PHE A 86 6.97 -21.87 -0.18
CA PHE A 86 7.84 -21.38 0.88
C PHE A 86 9.31 -21.50 0.50
N LEU A 87 10.10 -20.52 0.89
CA LEU A 87 11.56 -20.58 0.94
C LEU A 87 11.95 -20.59 2.42
N PHE A 88 12.49 -21.72 2.87
CA PHE A 88 13.01 -21.88 4.22
C PHE A 88 14.49 -21.50 4.23
N VAL A 89 14.83 -20.51 5.06
CA VAL A 89 16.20 -20.06 5.30
C VAL A 89 16.60 -20.53 6.69
N TYR A 90 17.27 -21.67 6.74
CA TYR A 90 17.73 -22.27 7.98
C TYR A 90 18.89 -21.45 8.58
N PRO A 91 18.89 -21.16 9.89
CA PRO A 91 19.92 -20.32 10.52
C PRO A 91 21.33 -20.91 10.36
N GLU A 92 21.48 -22.24 10.32
CA GLU A 92 22.76 -22.92 10.09
C GLU A 92 23.34 -22.67 8.70
N ARG A 93 22.51 -22.24 7.73
CA ARG A 93 22.93 -21.85 6.37
C ARG A 93 23.34 -20.39 6.29
N ILE A 94 23.03 -19.55 7.29
CA ILE A 94 23.36 -18.12 7.28
C ILE A 94 24.87 -17.94 7.55
N GLN A 95 25.54 -17.24 6.65
CA GLN A 95 26.92 -16.79 6.83
C GLN A 95 26.98 -15.40 7.43
N SER A 96 26.07 -14.51 7.02
CA SER A 96 25.85 -13.19 7.63
C SER A 96 24.44 -12.68 7.30
N LEU A 97 23.83 -12.00 8.26
CA LEU A 97 22.58 -11.26 8.13
C LEU A 97 22.85 -9.83 8.61
N ALA A 98 22.56 -8.83 7.79
CA ALA A 98 22.81 -7.43 8.12
C ALA A 98 21.64 -6.52 7.75
N VAL A 99 21.37 -5.53 8.59
CA VAL A 99 20.52 -4.39 8.22
C VAL A 99 21.33 -3.49 7.28
N VAL A 100 20.76 -3.16 6.14
CA VAL A 100 21.30 -2.19 5.19
C VAL A 100 20.43 -0.95 5.28
N ASP A 101 21.04 0.20 5.55
CA ASP A 101 20.40 1.49 5.37
C ASP A 101 20.60 1.89 3.89
N GLU A 102 19.57 1.74 3.06
CA GLU A 102 19.63 2.17 1.66
C GLU A 102 19.42 3.70 1.57
N GLU A 103 20.53 4.44 1.45
CA GLU A 103 20.57 5.80 0.85
C GLU A 103 20.77 5.74 -0.68
N ASP A 104 20.80 4.55 -1.29
CA ASP A 104 21.15 4.35 -2.71
C ASP A 104 19.90 4.20 -3.60
N ASP A 105 19.81 5.03 -4.65
CA ASP A 105 18.64 5.33 -5.51
C ASP A 105 18.07 4.16 -6.37
N SER A 106 18.21 2.89 -5.98
CA SER A 106 18.01 1.74 -6.89
C SER A 106 16.85 0.78 -6.59
N VAL A 107 16.17 0.85 -5.43
CA VAL A 107 15.04 -0.04 -5.11
C VAL A 107 13.81 0.71 -4.58
N SER A 108 12.74 0.67 -5.38
CA SER A 108 11.38 1.16 -5.06
C SER A 108 10.63 0.28 -4.05
N ALA A 109 11.31 -0.20 -3.00
CA ALA A 109 10.68 -0.97 -1.93
C ALA A 109 9.66 -0.11 -1.13
N PRO A 110 9.92 1.17 -0.81
CA PRO A 110 8.92 2.04 -0.18
C PRO A 110 7.68 2.25 -1.06
N ASP A 111 7.84 2.45 -2.37
CA ASP A 111 6.69 2.63 -3.30
C ASP A 111 5.82 1.36 -3.40
N ARG A 112 6.43 0.18 -3.26
CA ARG A 112 5.74 -1.12 -3.37
C ARG A 112 5.06 -1.55 -2.08
N LEU A 113 5.59 -1.15 -0.93
CA LEU A 113 5.01 -1.44 0.39
C LEU A 113 4.17 -0.28 0.95
N GLY A 114 4.26 0.92 0.36
CA GLY A 114 3.48 2.11 0.75
C GLY A 114 3.95 2.79 2.03
N THR A 115 5.15 2.45 2.53
CA THR A 115 5.68 2.89 3.83
C THR A 115 7.22 2.82 3.83
N GLY A 116 7.87 3.40 4.85
CA GLY A 116 9.31 3.25 5.04
C GLY A 116 9.69 1.79 5.31
N THR A 117 10.86 1.36 4.83
CA THR A 117 11.30 -0.04 4.88
C THR A 117 12.69 -0.22 5.50
N TYR A 118 12.89 -1.32 6.21
CA TYR A 118 14.22 -1.85 6.54
C TYR A 118 14.64 -2.95 5.56
N SER A 119 15.90 -2.92 5.13
CA SER A 119 16.46 -3.88 4.18
C SER A 119 17.35 -4.89 4.90
N LEU A 120 16.94 -6.17 4.92
CA LEU A 120 17.72 -7.28 5.46
C LEU A 120 18.52 -7.97 4.36
N ARG A 121 19.85 -7.85 4.39
CA ARG A 121 20.74 -8.57 3.47
C ARG A 121 21.13 -9.92 4.05
N PHE A 122 20.68 -10.99 3.38
CA PHE A 122 21.08 -12.36 3.67
C PHE A 122 22.28 -12.75 2.81
N THR A 123 23.28 -13.36 3.43
CA THR A 123 24.36 -14.07 2.75
C THR A 123 24.48 -15.46 3.38
N LEU A 124 24.41 -16.50 2.56
CA LEU A 124 24.29 -17.89 2.98
C LEU A 124 25.52 -18.70 2.54
N ALA A 125 25.92 -19.65 3.37
CA ALA A 125 26.91 -20.68 3.02
C ALA A 125 26.32 -21.77 2.11
N THR A 126 25.01 -21.96 2.11
CA THR A 126 24.27 -22.93 1.31
C THR A 126 22.94 -22.32 0.87
N PRO A 127 22.45 -22.53 -0.36
CA PRO A 127 21.20 -21.95 -0.83
C PRO A 127 19.96 -22.35 0.01
N CYS A 128 18.87 -21.61 -0.19
CA CYS A 128 17.60 -21.81 0.51
C CYS A 128 16.96 -23.16 0.15
N ALA A 129 16.15 -23.70 1.05
CA ALA A 129 15.30 -24.85 0.72
C ALA A 129 13.96 -24.35 0.15
N LEU A 130 13.62 -24.75 -1.08
CA LEU A 130 12.35 -24.44 -1.72
C LEU A 130 11.32 -25.53 -1.38
N VAL A 131 10.18 -25.15 -0.82
CA VAL A 131 9.16 -26.08 -0.33
C VAL A 131 7.87 -25.90 -1.11
N VAL A 132 7.52 -26.92 -1.89
CA VAL A 132 6.41 -26.94 -2.86
C VAL A 132 5.37 -28.03 -2.50
N PRO A 133 4.13 -27.98 -3.02
CA PRO A 133 3.18 -29.07 -2.88
C PRO A 133 3.75 -30.36 -3.46
N LYS A 134 3.49 -31.52 -2.84
CA LYS A 134 3.96 -32.81 -3.38
C LYS A 134 3.18 -33.26 -4.63
N ASP A 135 1.88 -32.91 -4.69
CA ASP A 135 1.00 -33.26 -5.81
C ASP A 135 1.15 -32.28 -6.98
N GLY A 136 1.16 -32.82 -8.21
CA GLY A 136 1.46 -32.14 -9.47
C GLY A 136 1.05 -30.66 -9.56
N PHE A 137 2.04 -29.80 -9.70
CA PHE A 137 1.92 -28.35 -9.53
C PHE A 137 2.29 -27.59 -10.83
N VAL A 138 1.48 -27.79 -11.87
CA VAL A 138 1.60 -27.00 -13.12
C VAL A 138 1.02 -25.60 -12.89
N PRO A 139 1.75 -24.50 -13.15
CA PRO A 139 1.22 -23.14 -13.01
C PRO A 139 -0.05 -22.89 -13.84
N LYS A 140 -1.03 -22.12 -13.31
CA LYS A 140 -2.30 -21.82 -14.02
C LYS A 140 -2.06 -21.01 -15.31
N ASP A 141 -1.16 -20.03 -15.23
CA ASP A 141 -0.93 -19.00 -16.24
C ASP A 141 0.56 -18.59 -16.34
N SER A 142 0.88 -17.62 -17.20
CA SER A 142 2.24 -17.10 -17.39
C SER A 142 2.78 -16.34 -16.18
N VAL A 143 1.93 -15.65 -15.42
CA VAL A 143 2.33 -14.87 -14.23
C VAL A 143 2.70 -15.80 -13.08
N ALA A 144 1.90 -16.85 -12.86
CA ALA A 144 2.17 -17.90 -11.92
C ALA A 144 3.45 -18.68 -12.28
N ARG A 145 3.68 -18.96 -13.57
CA ARG A 145 4.94 -19.56 -14.06
C ARG A 145 6.14 -18.67 -13.76
N SER A 146 6.09 -17.40 -14.15
CA SER A 146 7.18 -16.44 -13.92
C SER A 146 7.45 -16.23 -12.42
N THR A 147 6.41 -16.27 -11.57
CA THR A 147 6.57 -16.20 -10.11
C THR A 147 7.27 -17.45 -9.56
N LEU A 148 6.91 -18.65 -10.05
CA LEU A 148 7.54 -19.90 -9.65
C LEU A 148 9.00 -19.99 -10.12
N GLU A 149 9.27 -19.61 -11.37
CA GLU A 149 10.63 -19.52 -11.92
C GLU A 149 11.49 -18.52 -11.14
N SER A 150 10.90 -17.38 -10.73
CA SER A 150 11.57 -16.39 -9.88
C SER A 150 11.89 -16.94 -8.48
N LEU A 151 10.99 -17.72 -7.88
CA LEU A 151 11.22 -18.41 -6.61
C LEU A 151 12.32 -19.47 -6.72
N GLN A 152 12.34 -20.25 -7.81
CA GLN A 152 13.39 -21.23 -8.08
C GLN A 152 14.75 -20.55 -8.32
N ALA A 153 14.79 -19.47 -9.09
CA ALA A 153 15.99 -18.68 -9.32
C ALA A 153 16.52 -18.06 -8.02
N LEU A 154 15.65 -17.52 -7.16
CA LEU A 154 15.99 -17.03 -5.83
C LEU A 154 16.47 -18.16 -4.90
N ALA A 155 15.82 -19.33 -4.92
CA ALA A 155 16.19 -20.49 -4.10
C ALA A 155 17.64 -20.93 -4.33
N ALA A 156 18.12 -20.83 -5.57
CA ALA A 156 19.49 -21.19 -5.97
C ALA A 156 20.54 -20.13 -5.59
N LYS A 157 20.15 -18.94 -5.13
CA LYS A 157 21.10 -17.86 -4.76
C LYS A 157 21.50 -17.96 -3.30
N THR A 158 22.75 -17.61 -3.03
CA THR A 158 23.32 -17.48 -1.68
C THR A 158 23.34 -16.05 -1.16
N SER A 159 22.93 -15.06 -1.97
CA SER A 159 22.89 -13.65 -1.56
C SER A 159 21.64 -12.96 -2.12
N PHE A 160 20.85 -12.36 -1.23
CA PHE A 160 19.64 -11.61 -1.56
C PHE A 160 19.30 -10.61 -0.44
N GLN A 161 18.41 -9.67 -0.72
CA GLN A 161 17.90 -8.68 0.22
C GLN A 161 16.39 -8.87 0.41
N VAL A 162 15.89 -8.70 1.62
CA VAL A 162 14.45 -8.72 1.95
C VAL A 162 14.09 -7.40 2.59
N ASN A 163 13.26 -6.62 1.92
CA ASN A 163 12.74 -5.35 2.43
C ASN A 163 11.41 -5.59 3.15
N ILE A 164 11.29 -5.07 4.37
CA ILE A 164 10.08 -5.15 5.21
C ILE A 164 9.70 -3.76 5.75
N PRO A 165 8.42 -3.48 6.05
CA PRO A 165 7.99 -2.23 6.67
C PRO A 165 8.69 -1.92 8.00
N CYS A 166 9.02 -0.66 8.26
CA CYS A 166 9.70 -0.22 9.49
C CYS A 166 8.89 -0.43 10.77
N ASP A 167 7.57 -0.54 10.68
CA ASP A 167 6.67 -0.87 11.79
C ASP A 167 6.61 -2.37 12.12
N THR A 168 7.20 -3.23 11.28
CA THR A 168 7.27 -4.69 11.51
C THR A 168 8.07 -5.04 12.77
N LEU A 169 9.23 -4.40 12.97
CA LEU A 169 10.14 -4.67 14.08
C LEU A 169 11.07 -3.46 14.31
N PRO A 170 11.28 -2.99 15.56
CA PRO A 170 12.20 -1.88 15.83
C PRO A 170 13.64 -2.15 15.37
N LYS A 171 14.32 -1.13 14.83
CA LYS A 171 15.69 -1.24 14.28
C LYS A 171 16.70 -1.88 15.25
N ASP A 172 16.62 -1.58 16.54
CA ASP A 172 17.53 -2.14 17.56
C ASP A 172 17.33 -3.66 17.75
N ARG A 173 16.08 -4.14 17.64
CA ARG A 173 15.74 -5.57 17.68
C ARG A 173 16.18 -6.27 16.40
N LEU A 174 16.02 -5.61 15.25
CA LEU A 174 16.52 -6.07 13.96
C LEU A 174 18.05 -6.19 13.95
N ALA A 175 18.76 -5.23 14.56
CA ALA A 175 20.21 -5.27 14.72
C ALA A 175 20.66 -6.41 15.64
N ALA A 176 19.98 -6.65 16.76
CA ALA A 176 20.26 -7.78 17.65
C ALA A 176 20.10 -9.13 16.92
N LEU A 177 18.99 -9.32 16.19
CA LEU A 177 18.75 -10.49 15.32
C LEU A 177 19.88 -10.68 14.29
N CYS A 178 20.32 -9.60 13.64
CA CYS A 178 21.42 -9.64 12.67
C CYS A 178 22.75 -10.11 13.30
N ILE A 179 23.06 -9.66 14.52
CA ILE A 179 24.26 -10.05 15.27
C ILE A 179 24.21 -11.55 15.62
N GLU A 180 23.08 -12.03 16.16
CA GLU A 180 22.94 -13.43 16.56
C GLU A 180 22.93 -14.37 15.34
N ALA A 181 22.19 -14.03 14.27
CA ALA A 181 22.14 -14.82 13.04
C ALA A 181 23.43 -14.79 12.20
N SER A 182 24.26 -13.75 12.34
CA SER A 182 25.61 -13.73 11.75
C SER A 182 26.65 -14.51 12.57
N SER A 183 26.34 -14.84 13.83
CA SER A 183 27.26 -15.55 14.72
C SER A 183 27.23 -17.05 14.42
N ARG A 184 28.15 -17.51 13.56
CA ARG A 184 28.24 -18.89 13.08
C ARG A 184 28.13 -19.91 14.23
N GLY A 185 27.13 -20.78 14.14
CA GLY A 185 26.90 -21.86 15.10
C GLY A 185 26.20 -21.44 16.41
N CYS A 186 25.78 -20.17 16.52
CA CYS A 186 24.95 -19.70 17.64
C CYS A 186 23.54 -20.29 17.53
N LEU A 187 22.85 -20.04 16.40
CA LEU A 187 21.47 -20.42 16.19
C LEU A 187 21.29 -21.80 15.54
N LYS A 188 20.19 -22.47 15.91
CA LYS A 188 19.70 -23.72 15.32
C LYS A 188 18.27 -23.59 14.81
N THR A 189 17.88 -24.47 13.89
CA THR A 189 16.49 -24.54 13.40
C THR A 189 15.52 -24.84 14.54
N MET A 190 14.48 -24.00 14.67
CA MET A 190 13.42 -24.18 15.67
C MET A 190 12.66 -25.51 15.45
N PRO A 191 12.44 -26.34 16.48
CA PRO A 191 11.90 -27.69 16.29
C PRO A 191 10.44 -27.70 15.82
N GLY A 192 10.20 -28.34 14.68
CA GLY A 192 8.86 -28.63 14.16
C GLY A 192 8.27 -27.57 13.22
N THR A 193 8.97 -26.45 12.97
CA THR A 193 8.60 -25.45 11.94
C THR A 193 8.78 -25.98 10.52
N ASP A 194 9.65 -26.99 10.34
CA ASP A 194 10.01 -27.65 9.10
C ASP A 194 9.15 -28.90 8.78
N ASN A 195 8.05 -29.14 9.52
CA ASN A 195 7.25 -30.37 9.39
C ASN A 195 6.47 -30.44 8.07
N LEU A 196 7.15 -30.90 7.02
CA LEU A 196 6.65 -31.00 5.65
C LEU A 196 5.35 -31.80 5.53
N ALA A 197 5.13 -32.82 6.38
CA ALA A 197 3.95 -33.69 6.31
C ALA A 197 2.64 -32.96 6.66
N LYS A 198 2.70 -31.92 7.52
CA LYS A 198 1.51 -31.13 7.90
C LYS A 198 1.13 -30.07 6.86
N LEU A 199 2.05 -29.69 5.97
CA LEU A 199 1.81 -28.67 4.96
C LEU A 199 0.77 -29.12 3.92
N TYR A 200 0.17 -28.13 3.25
CA TYR A 200 -0.84 -28.32 2.20
C TYR A 200 -2.06 -29.15 2.64
N GLY A 201 -2.52 -28.96 3.88
CA GLY A 201 -3.68 -29.66 4.43
C GLY A 201 -3.42 -31.14 4.72
N GLY A 202 -2.20 -31.49 5.14
CA GLY A 202 -1.80 -32.87 5.43
C GLY A 202 -1.44 -33.72 4.20
N LYS A 203 -1.48 -33.14 3.00
CA LYS A 203 -1.01 -33.80 1.76
C LYS A 203 0.51 -33.92 1.69
N GLY A 204 1.21 -33.10 2.47
CA GLY A 204 2.66 -33.06 2.52
C GLY A 204 3.27 -32.15 1.47
N ALA A 205 4.43 -31.61 1.81
CA ALA A 205 5.30 -30.86 0.91
C ALA A 205 6.43 -31.73 0.35
N MET A 206 6.97 -31.30 -0.78
CA MET A 206 8.28 -31.70 -1.28
C MET A 206 9.26 -30.56 -1.04
N MET A 207 10.45 -30.88 -0.55
CA MET A 207 11.57 -29.95 -0.44
C MET A 207 12.50 -30.15 -1.63
N ILE A 208 12.92 -29.05 -2.24
CA ILE A 208 13.88 -28.99 -3.34
C ILE A 208 15.09 -28.24 -2.79
N GLU A 209 16.22 -28.93 -2.77
CA GLU A 209 17.50 -28.36 -2.37
C GLU A 209 18.32 -27.99 -3.61
N TYR A 210 18.96 -26.83 -3.57
CA TYR A 210 19.88 -26.38 -4.60
C TYR A 210 21.30 -26.48 -4.05
N ASP A 211 22.11 -27.36 -4.62
CA ASP A 211 23.52 -27.46 -4.25
C ASP A 211 24.34 -26.42 -5.02
N ALA A 212 25.37 -25.85 -4.37
CA ALA A 212 26.22 -24.80 -4.94
C ALA A 212 27.02 -25.29 -6.17
N ALA A 213 27.07 -26.61 -6.41
CA ALA A 213 27.69 -27.25 -7.55
C ALA A 213 26.80 -27.34 -8.82
N GLY A 214 25.56 -26.82 -8.79
CA GLY A 214 24.73 -26.64 -10.00
C GLY A 214 23.98 -27.88 -10.50
N ASN A 215 24.04 -29.01 -9.78
CA ASN A 215 23.14 -30.13 -10.02
C ASN A 215 21.82 -29.91 -9.26
N SER A 216 20.72 -29.79 -9.99
CA SER A 216 19.35 -29.75 -9.44
C SER A 216 18.49 -30.80 -10.14
N GLU A 217 17.59 -31.45 -9.40
CA GLU A 217 16.43 -32.10 -10.03
C GLU A 217 15.51 -31.02 -10.60
N VAL A 218 15.72 -30.67 -11.88
CA VAL A 218 14.92 -29.65 -12.55
C VAL A 218 13.49 -30.16 -12.73
N LEU A 219 12.54 -29.40 -12.20
CA LEU A 219 11.12 -29.68 -12.37
C LEU A 219 10.70 -29.58 -13.84
N PRO A 220 9.98 -30.56 -14.40
CA PRO A 220 9.51 -30.50 -15.78
C PRO A 220 8.37 -29.49 -15.92
N THR A 221 8.67 -28.32 -16.50
CA THR A 221 7.72 -27.21 -16.71
C THR A 221 6.90 -27.32 -18.01
N GLU A 222 7.21 -28.28 -18.88
CA GLU A 222 6.62 -28.40 -20.23
C GLU A 222 5.72 -29.63 -20.41
N GLU A 223 4.49 -29.40 -20.88
CA GLU A 223 3.69 -30.41 -21.58
C GLU A 223 3.64 -30.07 -23.07
N ARG A 224 3.89 -31.07 -23.90
CA ARG A 224 4.22 -30.96 -25.32
C ARG A 224 2.95 -30.77 -26.16
N VAL A 225 2.94 -29.75 -27.03
CA VAL A 225 1.84 -29.50 -27.97
C VAL A 225 1.72 -30.65 -28.97
N GLU A 226 0.50 -31.19 -29.14
CA GLU A 226 0.15 -31.90 -30.38
C GLU A 226 -1.21 -31.44 -30.92
N THR A 227 -1.16 -30.91 -32.14
CA THR A 227 -2.25 -30.18 -32.79
C THR A 227 -3.05 -31.10 -33.69
N THR A 228 -4.37 -31.21 -33.51
CA THR A 228 -5.28 -31.68 -34.59
C THR A 228 -6.53 -30.83 -34.67
N ALA A 229 -6.74 -30.19 -35.82
CA ALA A 229 -7.89 -29.32 -36.11
C ALA A 229 -9.01 -30.07 -36.86
N ARG A 230 -10.28 -29.60 -36.76
CA ARG A 230 -11.33 -29.96 -37.75
C ARG A 230 -12.47 -28.93 -37.92
N VAL A 231 -12.94 -28.78 -39.17
CA VAL A 231 -13.83 -27.74 -39.72
C VAL A 231 -15.17 -28.33 -40.20
N ALA A 232 -16.36 -27.71 -40.04
CA ALA A 232 -16.72 -26.58 -39.16
C ALA A 232 -18.24 -26.38 -38.88
N PRO A 233 -19.15 -26.08 -39.85
CA PRO A 233 -19.97 -24.88 -39.66
C PRO A 233 -21.51 -25.05 -39.67
N ARG A 234 -22.19 -23.91 -39.39
CA ARG A 234 -23.64 -23.55 -39.45
C ARG A 234 -24.30 -23.43 -38.06
N GLY A 235 -25.24 -22.52 -37.83
CA GLY A 235 -25.92 -21.59 -38.74
C GLY A 235 -26.66 -20.44 -38.02
N SER A 236 -27.39 -19.61 -38.77
CA SER A 236 -27.84 -18.27 -38.35
C SER A 236 -29.35 -18.11 -38.06
N SER A 237 -29.69 -17.31 -37.04
CA SER A 237 -30.91 -16.47 -36.94
C SER A 237 -30.81 -15.59 -35.67
N GLY A 238 -31.34 -14.36 -35.57
CA GLY A 238 -31.94 -13.49 -36.60
C GLY A 238 -32.98 -12.52 -36.03
N LYS A 239 -32.70 -11.20 -36.09
CA LYS A 239 -33.61 -10.03 -35.89
C LYS A 239 -34.08 -9.63 -34.48
N GLY A 240 -33.95 -8.34 -34.19
CA GLY A 240 -34.65 -7.60 -33.13
C GLY A 240 -34.41 -6.09 -33.27
N ARG A 241 -35.25 -5.39 -34.06
CA ARG A 241 -35.17 -3.92 -34.26
C ARG A 241 -36.05 -3.23 -33.22
N GLY A 242 -35.56 -2.15 -32.61
CA GLY A 242 -36.35 -1.24 -31.77
C GLY A 242 -35.62 0.09 -31.64
N ASP A 243 -36.23 1.15 -32.18
CA ASP A 243 -35.76 2.53 -32.19
C ASP A 243 -36.97 3.43 -31.89
N ILE A 244 -36.77 4.73 -31.63
CA ILE A 244 -37.74 5.85 -31.54
C ILE A 244 -38.12 6.37 -30.12
N GLN A 245 -37.77 7.66 -29.91
CA GLN A 245 -38.43 8.76 -29.14
C GLN A 245 -38.03 9.17 -27.70
N ASP A 246 -37.25 10.26 -27.65
CA ASP A 246 -37.41 11.49 -26.84
C ASP A 246 -38.89 11.96 -26.68
N PRO A 247 -39.30 12.72 -25.62
CA PRO A 247 -38.87 14.13 -25.49
C PRO A 247 -38.74 14.77 -24.07
N LYS A 248 -37.77 15.71 -23.94
CA LYS A 248 -37.82 17.01 -23.20
C LYS A 248 -38.28 17.09 -21.72
N ALA A 249 -37.42 17.64 -20.85
CA ALA A 249 -37.58 18.98 -20.24
C ALA A 249 -36.38 19.45 -19.36
N HIS A 250 -35.97 20.71 -19.52
CA HIS A 250 -35.14 21.55 -18.61
C HIS A 250 -36.08 22.38 -17.68
N PRO A 251 -35.65 23.13 -16.61
CA PRO A 251 -34.38 23.89 -16.49
C PRO A 251 -33.80 24.13 -15.06
N SER A 252 -32.94 25.17 -14.95
CA SER A 252 -32.14 25.70 -13.81
C SER A 252 -30.87 24.90 -13.49
N GLU A 253 -29.64 25.42 -13.65
CA GLU A 253 -29.03 26.73 -13.30
C GLU A 253 -29.06 27.06 -11.80
N THR A 254 -27.90 26.91 -11.16
CA THR A 254 -27.41 27.81 -10.11
C THR A 254 -25.89 27.88 -10.22
N VAL A 255 -25.35 29.11 -10.18
CA VAL A 255 -23.92 29.40 -10.24
C VAL A 255 -23.53 30.02 -8.91
N ASP A 256 -22.78 29.31 -8.08
CA ASP A 256 -22.26 29.86 -6.83
C ASP A 256 -20.99 30.67 -7.10
N SER A 257 -21.12 32.00 -7.00
CA SER A 257 -20.00 32.92 -6.85
C SER A 257 -19.73 33.16 -5.35
N PRO A 258 -18.46 33.31 -4.93
CA PRO A 258 -18.12 33.46 -3.51
C PRO A 258 -18.58 34.81 -2.92
N PRO A 259 -18.80 34.87 -1.59
CA PRO A 259 -19.40 36.04 -0.94
C PRO A 259 -18.44 37.22 -0.79
N SER A 260 -18.99 38.42 -0.97
CA SER A 260 -18.39 39.68 -0.51
C SER A 260 -18.64 39.88 0.99
N TYR A 261 -17.67 40.47 1.71
CA TYR A 261 -17.96 41.13 2.98
C TYR A 261 -17.12 42.39 3.14
N ASP A 262 -17.76 43.40 3.71
CA ASP A 262 -17.29 44.78 3.79
C ASP A 262 -16.94 45.16 5.24
N GLU A 263 -16.19 46.27 5.38
CA GLU A 263 -16.02 47.11 6.58
C GLU A 263 -15.19 46.67 7.82
N LEU A 264 -14.64 47.74 8.43
CA LEU A 264 -14.04 47.93 9.77
C LEU A 264 -12.53 47.61 9.95
N GLY A 265 -11.66 48.57 10.32
CA GLY A 265 -11.84 50.03 10.50
C GLY A 265 -10.70 50.66 11.34
N LEU A 266 -10.65 52.00 11.36
CA LEU A 266 -9.84 52.85 12.27
C LEU A 266 -8.30 52.71 12.17
N GLY A 267 -7.47 53.76 12.15
CA GLY A 267 -7.66 55.20 12.23
C GLY A 267 -6.37 55.86 12.76
N ASN A 268 -6.12 57.15 12.49
CA ASN A 268 -5.35 58.07 13.35
C ASN A 268 -5.27 59.49 12.75
N SER A 269 -5.53 60.51 13.56
CA SER A 269 -5.66 61.92 13.13
C SER A 269 -4.42 62.77 13.45
N PRO A 270 -4.18 63.88 12.73
CA PRO A 270 -3.09 64.82 13.05
C PRO A 270 -3.46 65.81 14.16
N PRO A 271 -2.51 66.25 15.02
CA PRO A 271 -2.79 67.16 16.13
C PRO A 271 -2.85 68.64 15.72
N THR A 272 -3.83 69.33 16.30
CA THR A 272 -4.14 70.76 16.13
C THR A 272 -3.25 71.66 17.01
N ARG A 273 -3.06 72.94 16.62
CA ARG A 273 -2.61 74.00 17.54
C ARG A 273 -3.42 75.31 17.37
N PRO A 274 -3.50 76.17 18.41
CA PRO A 274 -4.74 76.88 18.74
C PRO A 274 -4.63 78.43 18.60
N PRO A 275 -5.71 79.21 18.87
CA PRO A 275 -5.95 80.48 18.16
C PRO A 275 -5.42 81.75 18.86
N VAL A 276 -5.30 82.81 18.05
CA VAL A 276 -4.83 84.15 18.42
C VAL A 276 -5.89 84.94 19.20
N LYS A 277 -5.50 85.63 20.29
CA LYS A 277 -6.35 86.60 21.02
C LYS A 277 -5.68 87.96 21.25
N LYS A 278 -6.51 89.01 21.20
CA LYS A 278 -6.21 90.46 21.14
C LYS A 278 -5.57 91.06 22.41
N ARG A 279 -4.61 91.98 22.24
CA ARG A 279 -4.29 93.20 23.04
C ARG A 279 -2.98 93.82 22.52
N ARG A 280 -2.65 95.12 22.63
CA ARG A 280 -3.27 96.35 23.20
C ARG A 280 -2.68 97.56 22.44
N ARG A 281 -3.41 98.66 22.23
CA ARG A 281 -2.82 99.92 21.74
C ARG A 281 -1.90 100.53 22.79
N LEU A 282 -0.82 101.17 22.33
CA LEU A 282 0.02 102.09 23.11
C LEU A 282 0.39 103.26 22.18
N ASP A 283 -0.20 104.42 22.46
CA ASP A 283 0.16 105.68 21.81
C ASP A 283 1.31 106.33 22.60
N SER A 284 2.35 106.84 21.92
CA SER A 284 3.33 107.78 22.47
C SER A 284 4.12 108.44 21.34
N GLU A 285 3.98 109.77 21.21
CA GLU A 285 4.81 110.59 20.33
C GLU A 285 6.25 110.72 20.87
N ALA A 286 7.24 110.65 19.98
CA ALA A 286 8.56 111.23 20.23
C ALA A 286 9.33 111.55 18.93
N THR A 287 9.50 112.85 18.67
CA THR A 287 10.62 113.47 17.94
C THR A 287 10.98 112.99 16.51
N ALA A 288 10.64 113.82 15.52
CA ALA A 288 10.94 113.63 14.09
C ALA A 288 12.44 113.61 13.69
N GLY A 289 13.38 113.70 14.64
CA GLY A 289 14.82 113.60 14.38
C GLY A 289 15.33 112.16 14.24
N ASP A 290 14.73 111.20 14.95
CA ASP A 290 15.16 109.79 14.95
C ASP A 290 14.45 108.95 13.85
N ALA A 291 13.35 109.48 13.29
CA ALA A 291 12.61 108.85 12.20
C ALA A 291 13.48 108.61 10.94
N SER A 292 14.40 109.52 10.62
CA SER A 292 15.30 109.37 9.47
C SER A 292 16.37 108.30 9.70
N GLN A 293 16.90 108.16 10.93
CA GLN A 293 17.96 107.21 11.24
C GLN A 293 17.42 105.79 11.44
N SER A 294 16.24 105.67 12.06
CA SER A 294 15.48 104.41 12.13
C SER A 294 14.98 103.95 10.76
N ARG A 295 14.53 104.87 9.88
CA ARG A 295 14.19 104.53 8.48
C ARG A 295 15.39 104.02 7.68
N ALA A 296 16.54 104.68 7.75
CA ALA A 296 17.76 104.20 7.08
C ALA A 296 18.20 102.81 7.58
N ARG A 297 18.11 102.55 8.89
CA ARG A 297 18.35 101.21 9.45
C ARG A 297 17.32 100.18 8.98
N LEU A 298 16.05 100.56 8.88
CA LEU A 298 14.99 99.67 8.37
C LEU A 298 15.19 99.34 6.88
N GLU A 299 15.57 100.32 6.06
CA GLU A 299 15.89 100.12 4.64
C GLU A 299 17.09 99.18 4.48
N GLU A 300 18.14 99.29 5.31
CA GLU A 300 19.26 98.34 5.32
C GLU A 300 18.88 96.93 5.81
N ILE A 301 18.05 96.82 6.85
CA ILE A 301 17.52 95.54 7.33
C ILE A 301 16.66 94.88 6.25
N CYS A 302 15.83 95.64 5.55
CA CYS A 302 15.05 95.16 4.40
C CYS A 302 15.98 94.71 3.26
N ARG A 303 16.97 95.50 2.89
CA ARG A 303 17.95 95.16 1.83
C ARG A 303 18.72 93.87 2.16
N GLN A 304 19.18 93.73 3.40
CA GLN A 304 19.87 92.54 3.89
C GLN A 304 18.93 91.33 4.01
N GLY A 305 17.68 91.56 4.42
CA GLY A 305 16.61 90.56 4.47
C GLY A 305 16.25 90.01 3.10
N PHE A 306 15.93 90.87 2.13
CA PHE A 306 15.66 90.47 0.75
C PHE A 306 16.88 89.82 0.09
N GLY A 307 18.11 90.29 0.35
CA GLY A 307 19.34 89.62 -0.12
C GLY A 307 19.56 88.23 0.49
N ASN A 308 19.15 88.01 1.74
CA ASN A 308 19.15 86.68 2.36
C ASN A 308 18.02 85.78 1.83
N ILE A 309 16.86 86.35 1.49
CA ILE A 309 15.74 85.63 0.88
C ILE A 309 16.11 85.19 -0.54
N GLY A 310 16.70 86.06 -1.36
CA GLY A 310 17.24 85.71 -2.68
C GLY A 310 18.18 84.51 -2.62
N ARG A 311 19.25 84.60 -1.82
CA ARG A 311 20.19 83.48 -1.60
C ARG A 311 19.57 82.18 -1.07
N ARG A 312 18.37 82.23 -0.48
CA ARG A 312 17.60 81.04 -0.07
C ARG A 312 16.75 80.50 -1.21
N LEU A 313 16.17 81.37 -2.05
CA LEU A 313 15.44 81.00 -3.25
C LEU A 313 16.39 80.37 -4.29
N ASP A 314 17.54 80.96 -4.57
CA ASP A 314 18.57 80.41 -5.47
C ASP A 314 18.97 78.97 -5.06
N ARG A 315 19.07 78.72 -3.74
CA ARG A 315 19.41 77.40 -3.17
C ARG A 315 18.24 76.42 -3.17
N ILE A 316 17.00 76.91 -3.24
CA ILE A 316 15.81 76.07 -3.42
C ILE A 316 15.68 75.68 -4.89
N GLU A 317 15.87 76.63 -5.81
CA GLU A 317 15.89 76.42 -7.27
C GLU A 317 16.95 75.37 -7.65
N GLN A 318 18.19 75.53 -7.21
CA GLN A 318 19.25 74.54 -7.43
C GLN A 318 18.93 73.13 -6.88
N ARG A 319 18.10 73.04 -5.82
CA ARG A 319 17.63 71.74 -5.29
C ARG A 319 16.45 71.17 -6.07
N LEU A 320 15.63 72.00 -6.69
CA LEU A 320 14.57 71.56 -7.59
C LEU A 320 15.19 70.98 -8.87
N ASP A 321 16.24 71.61 -9.41
CA ASP A 321 16.98 71.12 -10.59
C ASP A 321 17.67 69.76 -10.33
N ASP A 322 18.29 69.56 -9.16
CA ASP A 322 18.85 68.26 -8.77
C ASP A 322 17.74 67.19 -8.65
N MET A 323 16.59 67.54 -8.06
CA MET A 323 15.48 66.60 -7.93
C MET A 323 14.84 66.27 -9.29
N GLY A 324 14.73 67.22 -10.21
CA GLY A 324 14.32 66.97 -11.60
C GLY A 324 15.29 66.00 -12.29
N SER A 325 16.58 66.34 -12.28
CA SER A 325 17.67 65.50 -12.83
C SER A 325 17.77 64.10 -12.21
N ARG A 326 17.17 63.88 -11.03
CA ARG A 326 17.08 62.58 -10.37
C ARG A 326 15.78 61.85 -10.71
N LEU A 327 14.67 62.56 -10.87
CA LEU A 327 13.41 62.00 -11.36
C LEU A 327 13.56 61.49 -12.80
N ASP A 328 14.19 62.26 -13.70
CA ASP A 328 14.46 61.83 -15.08
C ASP A 328 15.26 60.51 -15.12
N ARG A 329 16.23 60.35 -14.21
CA ARG A 329 17.04 59.12 -14.05
C ARG A 329 16.33 57.97 -13.32
N VAL A 330 15.20 58.22 -12.69
CA VAL A 330 14.30 57.18 -12.16
C VAL A 330 13.31 56.77 -13.26
N GLU A 331 12.71 57.73 -13.95
CA GLU A 331 11.82 57.51 -15.08
C GLU A 331 12.50 56.70 -16.19
N GLN A 332 13.70 57.09 -16.64
CA GLN A 332 14.48 56.31 -17.62
C GLN A 332 14.72 54.86 -17.17
N ARG A 333 14.98 54.61 -15.88
CA ARG A 333 15.16 53.24 -15.36
C ARG A 333 13.85 52.46 -15.33
N ILE A 334 12.73 53.11 -15.06
CA ILE A 334 11.40 52.49 -15.10
C ILE A 334 11.02 52.16 -16.55
N SER A 335 11.20 53.09 -17.50
CA SER A 335 10.95 52.84 -18.92
C SER A 335 11.82 51.71 -19.49
N MET A 336 13.09 51.63 -19.08
CA MET A 336 13.97 50.52 -19.46
C MET A 336 13.57 49.19 -18.81
N GLY A 337 13.13 49.20 -17.54
CA GLY A 337 12.66 47.99 -16.84
C GLY A 337 11.39 47.41 -17.46
N ILE A 338 10.38 48.26 -17.71
CA ILE A 338 9.12 47.84 -18.36
C ILE A 338 9.38 47.24 -19.74
N SER A 339 10.28 47.85 -20.54
CA SER A 339 10.68 47.32 -21.85
C SER A 339 11.41 45.97 -21.78
N GLN A 340 11.89 45.56 -20.61
CA GLN A 340 12.64 44.32 -20.39
C GLN A 340 11.76 43.20 -19.79
N GLU A 341 10.67 43.53 -19.10
CA GLU A 341 9.75 42.57 -18.50
C GLU A 341 8.69 42.05 -19.49
N ASP A 342 8.10 42.92 -20.32
CA ASP A 342 7.03 42.58 -21.30
C ASP A 342 7.43 41.53 -22.35
N VAL A 343 8.73 41.36 -22.63
CA VAL A 343 9.22 40.46 -23.70
C VAL A 343 9.74 39.12 -23.18
N VAL A 344 9.93 38.97 -21.86
CA VAL A 344 10.59 37.78 -21.27
C VAL A 344 9.73 37.07 -20.21
N GLY A 345 8.81 37.79 -19.54
CA GLY A 345 7.95 37.23 -18.49
C GLY A 345 6.83 36.32 -19.03
N GLU A 346 5.90 36.89 -19.81
CA GLU A 346 4.68 36.18 -20.23
C GLU A 346 4.96 34.95 -21.10
N GLN A 347 5.92 35.06 -22.03
CA GLN A 347 6.14 34.01 -23.03
C GLN A 347 6.79 32.75 -22.43
N ARG A 348 7.65 32.88 -21.41
CA ARG A 348 8.24 31.72 -20.71
C ARG A 348 7.28 31.06 -19.73
N SER A 349 6.46 31.84 -18.99
CA SER A 349 5.45 31.25 -18.10
C SER A 349 4.40 30.49 -18.90
N SER A 350 3.88 31.09 -19.97
CA SER A 350 2.84 30.48 -20.82
C SER A 350 3.28 29.16 -21.47
N GLU A 351 4.52 29.08 -21.97
CA GLU A 351 5.07 27.83 -22.52
C GLU A 351 5.29 26.77 -21.43
N GLN A 352 5.77 27.16 -20.25
CA GLN A 352 5.97 26.24 -19.12
C GLN A 352 4.62 25.71 -18.55
N ASP A 353 3.62 26.59 -18.39
CA ASP A 353 2.28 26.21 -17.93
C ASP A 353 1.58 25.29 -18.94
N LYS A 354 1.80 25.52 -20.24
CA LYS A 354 1.31 24.63 -21.30
C LYS A 354 2.00 23.27 -21.25
N GLN A 355 3.34 23.23 -21.14
CA GLN A 355 4.11 21.99 -21.00
C GLN A 355 3.62 21.16 -19.80
N GLN A 356 3.38 21.79 -18.65
CA GLN A 356 2.86 21.12 -17.44
C GLN A 356 1.42 20.60 -17.62
N ARG A 357 0.55 21.32 -18.34
CA ARG A 357 -0.79 20.84 -18.67
C ARG A 357 -0.79 19.67 -19.65
N ASP A 358 0.06 19.73 -20.67
CA ASP A 358 0.21 18.65 -21.66
C ASP A 358 0.81 17.38 -21.01
N GLU A 359 1.73 17.52 -20.05
CA GLU A 359 2.25 16.41 -19.23
C GLU A 359 1.18 15.85 -18.27
N LEU A 360 0.43 16.72 -17.58
CA LEU A 360 -0.65 16.29 -16.70
C LEU A 360 -1.77 15.58 -17.46
N GLY A 361 -2.10 16.02 -18.67
CA GLY A 361 -3.03 15.35 -19.58
C GLY A 361 -2.58 13.92 -19.90
N GLN A 362 -1.34 13.75 -20.37
CA GLN A 362 -0.77 12.41 -20.63
C GLN A 362 -0.78 11.50 -19.40
N ARG A 363 -0.56 12.07 -18.21
CA ARG A 363 -0.65 11.31 -16.94
C ARG A 363 -2.08 10.92 -16.58
N ILE A 364 -3.08 11.77 -16.90
CA ILE A 364 -4.50 11.45 -16.72
C ILE A 364 -4.91 10.35 -17.70
N ASP A 365 -4.61 10.49 -19.00
CA ASP A 365 -4.91 9.49 -20.03
C ASP A 365 -4.34 8.10 -19.66
N CYS A 366 -3.09 8.06 -19.16
CA CYS A 366 -2.43 6.83 -18.70
C CYS A 366 -3.10 6.23 -17.45
N VAL A 367 -3.65 7.06 -16.55
CA VAL A 367 -4.41 6.59 -15.38
C VAL A 367 -5.79 6.07 -15.79
N GLU A 368 -6.47 6.72 -16.75
CA GLU A 368 -7.75 6.27 -17.30
C GLU A 368 -7.62 4.91 -18.01
N GLU A 369 -6.59 4.72 -18.85
CA GLU A 369 -6.31 3.42 -19.50
C GLU A 369 -6.04 2.31 -18.45
N ARG A 370 -5.26 2.64 -17.40
CA ARG A 370 -5.01 1.71 -16.30
C ARG A 370 -6.27 1.39 -15.50
N MET A 371 -7.16 2.35 -15.29
CA MET A 371 -8.43 2.17 -14.60
C MET A 371 -9.36 1.27 -15.41
N ALA A 372 -9.52 1.52 -16.71
CA ALA A 372 -10.29 0.65 -17.62
C ALA A 372 -9.77 -0.79 -17.62
N SER A 373 -8.44 -0.99 -17.62
CA SER A 373 -7.83 -2.33 -17.52
C SER A 373 -8.05 -3.00 -16.16
N VAL A 374 -8.24 -2.25 -15.08
CA VAL A 374 -8.59 -2.79 -13.76
C VAL A 374 -10.06 -3.17 -13.70
N GLU A 375 -10.95 -2.34 -14.26
CA GLU A 375 -12.39 -2.64 -14.38
C GLU A 375 -12.65 -3.90 -15.21
N GLU A 376 -12.01 -4.05 -16.37
CA GLU A 376 -12.12 -5.25 -17.22
C GLU A 376 -11.67 -6.53 -16.49
N LYS A 377 -10.55 -6.44 -15.74
CA LYS A 377 -10.04 -7.56 -14.93
C LYS A 377 -10.96 -7.91 -13.76
N LEU A 378 -11.56 -6.90 -13.13
CA LEU A 378 -12.50 -7.10 -12.03
C LEU A 378 -13.78 -7.79 -12.53
N GLU A 379 -14.35 -7.30 -13.63
CA GLU A 379 -15.55 -7.89 -14.25
C GLU A 379 -15.29 -9.35 -14.69
N THR A 380 -14.16 -9.60 -15.36
CA THR A 380 -13.74 -10.95 -15.77
C THR A 380 -13.53 -11.86 -14.56
N GLY A 381 -12.87 -11.37 -13.51
CA GLY A 381 -12.61 -12.14 -12.28
C GLY A 381 -13.88 -12.46 -11.48
N LEU A 382 -14.84 -11.54 -11.43
CA LEU A 382 -16.16 -11.76 -10.82
C LEU A 382 -17.00 -12.76 -11.62
N SER A 383 -16.92 -12.71 -12.95
CA SER A 383 -17.55 -13.69 -13.84
C SER A 383 -16.96 -15.10 -13.64
N GLU A 384 -15.62 -15.25 -13.72
CA GLU A 384 -14.92 -16.53 -13.43
C GLU A 384 -15.26 -17.09 -12.04
N LEU A 385 -15.36 -16.22 -11.02
CA LEU A 385 -15.71 -16.62 -9.66
C LEU A 385 -17.17 -17.09 -9.55
N THR A 386 -18.10 -16.43 -10.26
CA THR A 386 -19.52 -16.80 -10.28
C THR A 386 -19.71 -18.17 -10.93
N ASP A 387 -19.13 -18.39 -12.12
CA ASP A 387 -19.13 -19.69 -12.80
C ASP A 387 -18.52 -20.80 -11.91
N ALA A 388 -17.44 -20.49 -11.19
CA ALA A 388 -16.80 -21.44 -10.27
C ALA A 388 -17.66 -21.77 -9.04
N ILE A 389 -18.49 -20.84 -8.57
CA ILE A 389 -19.44 -21.07 -7.47
C ILE A 389 -20.64 -21.88 -7.97
N ASP A 390 -21.22 -21.55 -9.12
CA ASP A 390 -22.34 -22.28 -9.70
C ASP A 390 -21.98 -23.73 -10.02
N TYR A 391 -20.77 -23.98 -10.56
CA TYR A 391 -20.26 -25.33 -10.74
C TYR A 391 -20.11 -26.09 -9.42
N GLN A 392 -19.64 -25.44 -8.36
CA GLN A 392 -19.54 -26.03 -7.01
C GLN A 392 -20.90 -26.38 -6.41
N ILE A 393 -21.91 -25.53 -6.61
CA ILE A 393 -23.27 -25.76 -6.12
C ILE A 393 -23.90 -26.91 -6.89
N ALA A 394 -23.69 -27.01 -8.21
CA ALA A 394 -24.18 -28.12 -9.02
C ALA A 394 -23.56 -29.46 -8.62
N ASP A 395 -22.25 -29.49 -8.37
CA ASP A 395 -21.47 -30.66 -7.92
C ASP A 395 -21.95 -31.14 -6.54
N ALA A 396 -21.96 -30.25 -5.53
CA ALA A 396 -22.42 -30.56 -4.18
C ALA A 396 -23.92 -30.95 -4.12
N LYS A 397 -24.74 -30.38 -5.00
CA LYS A 397 -26.14 -30.79 -5.16
C LYS A 397 -26.23 -32.22 -5.70
N HIS A 398 -25.42 -32.58 -6.69
CA HIS A 398 -25.42 -33.93 -7.27
C HIS A 398 -24.98 -34.99 -6.25
N ASP A 399 -23.93 -34.71 -5.48
CA ASP A 399 -23.47 -35.57 -4.37
C ASP A 399 -24.56 -35.75 -3.29
N LEU A 400 -25.29 -34.68 -2.96
CA LEU A 400 -26.40 -34.74 -2.02
C LEU A 400 -27.58 -35.56 -2.57
N GLU A 401 -27.95 -35.36 -3.84
CA GLU A 401 -29.02 -36.13 -4.50
C GLU A 401 -28.67 -37.63 -4.55
N HIS A 402 -27.42 -37.97 -4.88
CA HIS A 402 -26.94 -39.36 -4.85
C HIS A 402 -26.95 -39.96 -3.45
N THR A 403 -26.46 -39.21 -2.45
CA THR A 403 -26.40 -39.67 -1.05
C THR A 403 -27.81 -39.91 -0.50
N VAL A 404 -28.75 -38.99 -0.74
CA VAL A 404 -30.15 -39.14 -0.32
C VAL A 404 -30.81 -40.34 -1.01
N LEU A 405 -30.55 -40.56 -2.31
CA LEU A 405 -31.09 -41.71 -3.02
C LEU A 405 -30.63 -43.05 -2.39
N VAL A 406 -29.32 -43.21 -2.16
CA VAL A 406 -28.77 -44.43 -1.54
C VAL A 406 -29.32 -44.65 -0.13
N CYS A 407 -29.35 -43.61 0.71
CA CYS A 407 -29.87 -43.74 2.07
C CYS A 407 -31.36 -44.13 2.09
N VAL A 408 -32.18 -43.56 1.19
CA VAL A 408 -33.61 -43.91 1.09
C VAL A 408 -33.80 -45.33 0.56
N GLU A 409 -33.00 -45.79 -0.41
CA GLU A 409 -33.04 -47.16 -0.91
C GLU A 409 -32.63 -48.18 0.18
N ASP A 410 -31.57 -47.90 0.95
CA ASP A 410 -31.12 -48.74 2.06
C ASP A 410 -32.16 -48.79 3.19
N GLU A 411 -32.67 -47.64 3.67
CA GLU A 411 -33.67 -47.59 4.74
C GLU A 411 -34.99 -48.26 4.33
N MET A 412 -35.45 -48.03 3.08
CA MET A 412 -36.66 -48.66 2.56
C MET A 412 -36.48 -50.16 2.37
N GLY A 413 -35.32 -50.63 1.90
CA GLY A 413 -34.99 -52.05 1.78
C GLY A 413 -34.97 -52.76 3.15
N MET A 414 -34.37 -52.11 4.17
CA MET A 414 -34.38 -52.62 5.54
C MET A 414 -35.79 -52.68 6.14
N ALA A 415 -36.60 -51.64 5.94
CA ALA A 415 -37.99 -51.60 6.38
C ALA A 415 -38.85 -52.67 5.69
N GLN A 416 -38.65 -52.89 4.38
CA GLN A 416 -39.32 -53.95 3.63
C GLN A 416 -38.93 -55.33 4.16
N SER A 417 -37.64 -55.61 4.38
CA SER A 417 -37.19 -56.91 4.93
C SER A 417 -37.80 -57.18 6.31
N GLN A 418 -37.80 -56.18 7.21
CA GLN A 418 -38.42 -56.31 8.53
C GLN A 418 -39.93 -56.59 8.44
N PHE A 419 -40.62 -55.95 7.50
CA PHE A 419 -42.04 -56.20 7.27
C PHE A 419 -42.31 -57.61 6.68
N GLU A 420 -41.50 -58.05 5.72
CA GLU A 420 -41.60 -59.40 5.14
C GLU A 420 -41.34 -60.49 6.18
N ASP A 421 -40.33 -60.31 7.05
CA ASP A 421 -40.05 -61.25 8.14
C ASP A 421 -41.15 -61.25 9.20
N PHE A 422 -41.67 -60.08 9.60
CA PHE A 422 -42.82 -59.99 10.50
C PHE A 422 -44.06 -60.71 9.94
N VAL A 423 -44.41 -60.46 8.66
CA VAL A 423 -45.54 -61.13 8.01
C VAL A 423 -45.32 -62.65 7.90
N ARG A 424 -44.08 -63.08 7.61
CA ARG A 424 -43.71 -64.51 7.53
C ARG A 424 -43.85 -65.20 8.88
N ASP A 425 -43.38 -64.57 9.95
CA ASP A 425 -43.47 -65.08 11.32
C ASP A 425 -44.93 -65.12 11.80
N GLU A 426 -45.71 -64.06 11.58
CA GLU A 426 -47.13 -64.01 11.95
C GLU A 426 -47.96 -65.09 11.22
N VAL A 427 -47.74 -65.27 9.91
CA VAL A 427 -48.40 -66.33 9.13
C VAL A 427 -48.00 -67.72 9.59
N ARG A 428 -46.74 -67.93 10.02
CA ARG A 428 -46.30 -69.20 10.62
C ARG A 428 -47.02 -69.45 11.95
N ASN A 429 -47.03 -68.48 12.85
CA ASN A 429 -47.66 -68.58 14.17
C ASN A 429 -49.16 -68.91 14.05
N VAL A 430 -49.89 -68.19 13.20
CA VAL A 430 -51.32 -68.48 12.91
C VAL A 430 -51.52 -69.87 12.30
N GLY A 431 -50.56 -70.35 11.49
CA GLY A 431 -50.57 -71.71 10.96
C GLY A 431 -50.43 -72.78 12.06
N GLU A 432 -49.51 -72.56 13.00
CA GLU A 432 -49.29 -73.43 14.17
C GLU A 432 -50.51 -73.46 15.11
N ASP A 433 -51.10 -72.30 15.41
CA ASP A 433 -52.34 -72.18 16.22
C ASP A 433 -53.53 -72.93 15.59
N ILE A 434 -53.68 -72.84 14.27
CA ILE A 434 -54.71 -73.57 13.52
C ILE A 434 -54.44 -75.08 13.58
N GLU A 435 -53.18 -75.51 13.41
CA GLU A 435 -52.81 -76.92 13.47
C GLU A 435 -53.06 -77.52 14.86
N GLU A 436 -52.72 -76.80 15.94
CA GLU A 436 -53.00 -77.20 17.32
C GLU A 436 -54.51 -77.29 17.58
N THR A 437 -55.28 -76.26 17.20
CA THR A 437 -56.74 -76.24 17.32
C THR A 437 -57.41 -77.40 16.57
N VAL A 438 -56.87 -77.79 15.40
CA VAL A 438 -57.38 -78.92 14.61
C VAL A 438 -57.01 -80.26 15.26
N LYS A 439 -55.78 -80.42 15.77
CA LYS A 439 -55.35 -81.61 16.53
C LYS A 439 -56.22 -81.82 17.77
N GLU A 440 -56.44 -80.77 18.56
CA GLU A 440 -57.25 -80.84 19.78
C GLU A 440 -58.69 -81.31 19.46
N LYS A 441 -59.32 -80.72 18.43
CA LYS A 441 -60.66 -81.13 17.97
C LYS A 441 -60.71 -82.56 17.46
N LEU A 442 -59.67 -83.05 16.78
CA LEU A 442 -59.57 -84.44 16.33
C LEU A 442 -59.45 -85.42 17.51
N ILE A 443 -58.62 -85.10 18.52
CA ILE A 443 -58.46 -85.92 19.73
C ILE A 443 -59.79 -85.99 20.51
N ASN A 444 -60.46 -84.85 20.67
CA ASN A 444 -61.76 -84.74 21.32
C ASN A 444 -62.91 -85.44 20.55
N ALA A 445 -62.76 -85.70 19.26
CA ALA A 445 -63.74 -86.42 18.43
C ALA A 445 -63.48 -87.94 18.36
N LEU A 446 -62.32 -88.41 18.83
CA LEU A 446 -61.89 -89.81 18.86
C LEU A 446 -61.96 -90.43 20.28
N SER A 447 -62.27 -89.63 21.29
CA SER A 447 -62.45 -90.01 22.70
C SER A 447 -63.94 -90.16 23.04
#